data_AF-A0A6A4H2Y9-F1
#
_entry.id   AF-A0A6A4H2Y9-F1
#
_cell.length_a   1.000
_cell.length_b   1.000
_cell.length_c   1.000
_cell.angle_alpha   90.00
_cell.angle_beta   90.00
_cell.angle_gamma   90.00
#
_symmetry.space_group_name_H-M   'P 1'
#
loop_
_entity.id
_entity.type
_entity.pdbx_description
1 polymer ?
#
loop_
_entity_poly.entity_id
_entity_poly.type
_entity_poly.pdbx_seq_one_letter_code
_entity_poly.pdbx_strand_id
1 'polypeptide(L)'
;MFTKFFTIGVSVALNIISASANPIARSTCTPNAQGAAVSIVSSASSAWEWSDLNTTPANEDVLYGAPVGGFAPPNFHLSQDGQYPLASDVNNNLAATSSGGELIFTPTSAIGDQEYQLFNFTCRSCGTDTMPGQAAGLSCKIFPVGYLNACIQISNTFYEPLGFADCNSLPPSPLQLFDIIF
;
A
#
# COMPACT_ATOMS: atom_id res chain seq x y z
N MET A 1 -9.86 83.20 12.75
CA MET A 1 -10.76 82.04 12.53
C MET A 1 -10.36 81.37 11.23
N PHE A 2 -10.37 80.03 11.19
CA PHE A 2 -10.00 79.09 10.12
C PHE A 2 -8.56 78.53 10.10
N THR A 3 -8.38 77.54 10.98
CA THR A 3 -7.36 76.48 10.92
C THR A 3 -7.65 75.54 9.73
N LYS A 4 -6.66 75.24 8.89
CA LYS A 4 -6.73 74.15 7.89
C LYS A 4 -5.82 73.01 8.34
N PHE A 5 -6.43 71.92 8.79
CA PHE A 5 -5.80 70.60 8.87
C PHE A 5 -6.01 69.89 7.53
N PHE A 6 -5.00 69.22 6.96
CA PHE A 6 -5.22 68.00 6.15
C PHE A 6 -3.94 67.15 6.06
N THR A 7 -3.99 66.09 6.87
CA THR A 7 -3.52 64.70 6.74
C THR A 7 -2.41 64.33 5.73
N ILE A 8 -1.30 63.81 6.26
CA ILE A 8 -0.27 63.03 5.55
C ILE A 8 -0.75 61.58 5.47
N GLY A 9 -0.96 61.05 4.26
CA GLY A 9 -1.26 59.63 4.05
C GLY A 9 0.02 58.80 4.00
N VAL A 10 0.23 57.91 4.97
CA VAL A 10 1.30 56.91 4.96
C VAL A 10 0.75 55.63 4.35
N SER A 11 1.19 55.30 3.13
CA SER A 11 0.88 54.02 2.49
C SER A 11 1.78 52.92 3.08
N VAL A 12 1.22 52.05 3.92
CA VAL A 12 1.91 50.83 4.36
C VAL A 12 1.65 49.75 3.33
N ALA A 13 2.68 49.38 2.56
CA ALA A 13 2.63 48.25 1.65
C ALA A 13 2.58 46.94 2.47
N LEU A 14 1.41 46.28 2.45
CA LEU A 14 1.24 44.97 3.05
C LEU A 14 1.86 43.92 2.12
N ASN A 15 3.12 43.59 2.35
CA ASN A 15 3.76 42.43 1.72
C ASN A 15 3.13 41.17 2.31
N ILE A 16 2.17 40.59 1.60
CA ILE A 16 1.64 39.27 1.92
C ILE A 16 2.74 38.28 1.51
N ILE A 17 3.59 37.90 2.45
CA ILE A 17 4.50 36.78 2.29
C ILE A 17 3.59 35.55 2.22
N SER A 18 3.37 35.03 1.01
CA SER A 18 2.73 33.75 0.80
C SER A 18 3.61 32.71 1.50
N ALA A 19 3.18 32.26 2.69
CA ALA A 19 3.74 31.08 3.30
C ALA A 19 3.44 29.91 2.35
N SER A 20 4.44 29.45 1.59
CA SER A 20 4.37 28.14 0.97
C SER A 20 4.34 27.15 2.12
N ALA A 21 3.17 26.62 2.45
CA ALA A 21 3.08 25.47 3.31
C ALA A 21 3.89 24.36 2.64
N ASN A 22 5.08 24.06 3.17
CA ASN A 22 5.70 22.77 2.92
C ASN A 22 4.64 21.74 3.33
N PRO A 23 4.23 20.82 2.44
CA PRO A 23 3.33 19.76 2.87
C PRO A 23 4.05 19.05 4.01
N ILE A 24 3.45 19.11 5.20
CA ILE A 24 3.88 18.34 6.36
C ILE A 24 4.13 16.92 5.85
N ALA A 25 5.36 16.43 5.97
CA ALA A 25 5.69 15.06 5.64
C ALA A 25 4.65 14.19 6.36
N ARG A 26 3.73 13.57 5.61
CA ARG A 26 2.72 12.69 6.18
C ARG A 26 3.51 11.56 6.82
N SER A 27 3.48 11.48 8.15
CA SER A 27 4.05 10.36 8.90
C SER A 27 3.55 9.07 8.28
N THR A 28 4.43 8.32 7.63
CA THR A 28 4.10 6.98 7.16
C THR A 28 4.32 5.99 8.29
N CYS A 29 3.67 4.84 8.21
CA CYS A 29 3.82 3.76 9.18
C CYS A 29 3.87 2.41 8.46
N THR A 30 4.39 1.40 9.14
CA THR A 30 4.30 0.00 8.71
C THR A 30 3.20 -0.66 9.54
N PRO A 31 2.22 -1.32 8.90
CA PRO A 31 1.10 -1.92 9.61
C PRO A 31 1.63 -3.10 10.43
N ASN A 32 1.13 -3.30 11.65
CA ASN A 32 1.44 -4.50 12.43
C ASN A 32 0.27 -5.47 12.30
N ALA A 33 0.45 -6.50 11.48
CA ALA A 33 -0.51 -7.59 11.31
C ALA A 33 0.15 -8.96 11.55
N GLN A 34 1.17 -9.00 12.41
CA GLN A 34 1.97 -10.20 12.62
C GLN A 34 1.11 -11.39 13.06
N GLY A 35 1.19 -12.48 12.31
CA GLY A 35 0.50 -13.73 12.60
C GLY A 35 -1.03 -13.69 12.45
N ALA A 36 -1.61 -12.53 12.14
CA ALA A 36 -3.02 -12.43 11.79
C ALA A 36 -3.21 -12.74 10.31
N ALA A 37 -4.36 -13.31 9.96
CA ALA A 37 -4.81 -13.35 8.58
C ALA A 37 -5.24 -11.93 8.19
N VAL A 38 -4.92 -11.49 6.98
CA VAL A 38 -5.33 -10.20 6.42
C VAL A 38 -5.74 -10.35 4.96
N SER A 39 -6.62 -9.46 4.52
CA SER A 39 -6.81 -9.18 3.10
C SER A 39 -5.99 -7.95 2.69
N ILE A 40 -5.44 -7.99 1.47
CA ILE A 40 -4.72 -6.89 0.84
C ILE A 40 -5.62 -6.32 -0.25
N VAL A 41 -6.42 -5.32 0.12
CA VAL A 41 -7.51 -4.75 -0.69
C VAL A 41 -7.02 -3.51 -1.41
N SER A 42 -7.48 -3.25 -2.64
CA SER A 42 -7.24 -1.98 -3.33
C SER A 42 -7.91 -0.82 -2.59
N SER A 43 -7.14 0.21 -2.22
CA SER A 43 -7.71 1.45 -1.67
C SER A 43 -8.50 2.25 -2.71
N ALA A 44 -8.26 2.02 -4.00
CA ALA A 44 -8.99 2.69 -5.08
C ALA A 44 -10.37 2.09 -5.31
N SER A 45 -10.55 0.82 -4.97
CA SER A 45 -11.82 0.13 -5.03
C SER A 45 -11.80 -1.05 -4.06
N SER A 46 -12.54 -0.92 -2.95
CA SER A 46 -12.67 -1.98 -1.94
C SER A 46 -13.32 -3.26 -2.49
N ALA A 47 -13.73 -3.27 -3.76
CA ALA A 47 -14.21 -4.44 -4.44
C ALA A 47 -13.07 -5.33 -4.94
N TRP A 48 -11.79 -4.92 -4.93
CA TRP A 48 -10.68 -5.70 -5.47
C TRP A 48 -9.64 -6.03 -4.42
N GLU A 49 -9.17 -7.27 -4.35
CA GLU A 49 -8.10 -7.71 -3.45
C GLU A 49 -7.06 -8.58 -4.18
N TRP A 50 -5.91 -8.79 -3.54
CA TRP A 50 -4.94 -9.77 -3.99
C TRP A 50 -5.56 -11.16 -3.93
N SER A 51 -5.57 -11.86 -5.05
CA SER A 51 -6.18 -13.18 -5.13
C SER A 51 -5.44 -14.14 -6.04
N ASP A 52 -5.68 -15.43 -5.82
CA ASP A 52 -5.51 -16.45 -6.83
C ASP A 52 -6.80 -16.58 -7.65
N LEU A 53 -6.68 -16.97 -8.92
CA LEU A 53 -7.84 -17.35 -9.74
C LEU A 53 -8.24 -18.80 -9.49
N ASN A 54 -7.30 -19.66 -9.07
CA ASN A 54 -7.65 -20.98 -8.61
C ASN A 54 -8.27 -20.84 -7.21
N THR A 55 -9.25 -21.71 -6.88
CA THR A 55 -9.87 -21.69 -5.54
C THR A 55 -8.93 -22.17 -4.43
N THR A 56 -7.73 -22.64 -4.80
CA THR A 56 -6.70 -23.12 -3.89
C THR A 56 -5.34 -22.80 -4.52
N PRO A 57 -4.56 -21.90 -3.91
CA PRO A 57 -3.23 -21.55 -4.39
C PRO A 57 -2.33 -22.77 -4.58
N ALA A 58 -1.71 -22.88 -5.75
CA ALA A 58 -0.65 -23.83 -6.06
C ALA A 58 0.69 -23.12 -6.28
N ASN A 59 1.77 -23.90 -6.24
CA ASN A 59 3.08 -23.39 -6.59
C ASN A 59 3.10 -22.94 -8.06
N GLU A 60 3.70 -21.77 -8.31
CA GLU A 60 3.81 -21.06 -9.59
C GLU A 60 2.50 -20.43 -10.11
N ASP A 61 1.42 -20.47 -9.31
CA ASP A 61 0.20 -19.73 -9.66
C ASP A 61 0.46 -18.21 -9.61
N VAL A 62 -0.05 -17.49 -10.61
CA VAL A 62 0.04 -16.03 -10.68
C VAL A 62 -1.00 -15.42 -9.74
N LEU A 63 -0.62 -14.35 -9.03
CA LEU A 63 -1.56 -13.56 -8.25
C LEU A 63 -2.21 -12.49 -9.13
N TYR A 64 -3.51 -12.30 -8.96
CA TYR A 64 -4.36 -11.38 -9.72
C TYR A 64 -5.07 -10.40 -8.79
N GLY A 65 -5.60 -9.32 -9.36
CA GLY A 65 -6.70 -8.61 -8.71
C GLY A 65 -8.01 -9.36 -8.94
N ALA A 66 -8.77 -9.66 -7.89
CA ALA A 66 -10.09 -10.27 -8.02
C ALA A 66 -11.16 -9.56 -7.16
N PRO A 67 -12.45 -9.68 -7.52
CA PRO A 67 -13.54 -9.19 -6.71
C PRO A 67 -13.55 -9.83 -5.31
N VAL A 68 -13.71 -9.01 -4.27
CA VAL A 68 -13.80 -9.49 -2.89
C VAL A 68 -14.92 -10.53 -2.78
N GLY A 69 -14.56 -11.77 -2.44
CA GLY A 69 -15.49 -12.89 -2.30
C GLY A 69 -15.94 -13.59 -3.59
N GLY A 70 -15.24 -13.41 -4.72
CA GLY A 70 -15.63 -13.94 -6.03
C GLY A 70 -15.04 -15.30 -6.44
N PHE A 71 -13.88 -15.67 -5.94
CA PHE A 71 -13.17 -16.96 -6.08
C PHE A 71 -12.23 -16.95 -4.86
N ALA A 72 -12.32 -17.92 -3.94
CA ALA A 72 -11.84 -17.76 -2.56
C ALA A 72 -10.49 -16.98 -2.42
N PRO A 73 -10.46 -15.83 -1.74
CA PRO A 73 -9.23 -15.06 -1.65
C PRO A 73 -8.20 -15.79 -0.77
N PRO A 74 -6.91 -15.76 -1.14
CA PRO A 74 -5.84 -16.05 -0.21
C PRO A 74 -5.89 -14.97 0.86
N ASN A 75 -6.34 -15.36 2.05
CA ASN A 75 -6.05 -14.56 3.22
C ASN A 75 -4.55 -14.71 3.45
N PHE A 76 -3.85 -13.58 3.60
CA PHE A 76 -2.41 -13.57 3.80
C PHE A 76 -2.09 -13.51 5.29
N HIS A 77 -1.09 -14.25 5.74
CA HIS A 77 -0.35 -13.91 6.94
C HIS A 77 0.80 -12.98 6.57
N LEU A 78 0.89 -11.85 7.27
CA LEU A 78 2.08 -11.00 7.20
C LEU A 78 3.02 -11.40 8.33
N SER A 79 4.01 -12.26 8.04
CA SER A 79 5.05 -12.56 9.02
C SER A 79 6.04 -11.40 9.08
N GLN A 80 6.31 -10.87 10.28
CA GLN A 80 7.24 -9.75 10.52
C GLN A 80 8.53 -10.18 11.25
N ASP A 81 8.89 -11.45 11.15
CA ASP A 81 10.09 -12.01 11.77
C ASP A 81 11.35 -11.53 11.01
N GLY A 82 11.71 -10.25 11.12
CA GLY A 82 12.82 -9.66 10.38
C GLY A 82 12.59 -8.18 10.04
N GLN A 83 13.42 -7.64 9.15
CA GLN A 83 13.31 -6.24 8.71
C GLN A 83 12.11 -6.00 7.79
N TYR A 84 11.76 -6.99 6.97
CA TYR A 84 10.72 -6.90 5.94
C TYR A 84 9.73 -8.05 6.08
N PRO A 85 8.41 -7.79 6.05
CA PRO A 85 7.45 -8.86 6.11
C PRO A 85 7.42 -9.76 4.87
N LEU A 86 6.98 -10.99 5.10
CA LEU A 86 6.59 -11.97 4.09
C LEU A 86 5.06 -12.07 4.06
N ALA A 87 4.46 -12.08 2.87
CA ALA A 87 3.03 -12.31 2.68
C ALA A 87 2.80 -13.76 2.25
N SER A 88 2.40 -14.63 3.18
CA SER A 88 2.10 -16.05 2.92
C SER A 88 0.61 -16.32 2.91
N ASP A 89 0.16 -17.25 2.08
CA ASP A 89 -1.20 -17.77 2.19
C ASP A 89 -1.45 -18.41 3.56
N VAL A 90 -2.67 -18.27 4.11
CA VAL A 90 -3.01 -18.80 5.44
C VAL A 90 -3.23 -20.31 5.45
N ASN A 91 -3.56 -20.91 4.31
CA ASN A 91 -3.95 -22.32 4.22
C ASN A 91 -2.85 -23.20 3.61
N ASN A 92 -1.90 -22.59 2.91
CA ASN A 92 -0.84 -23.26 2.18
C ASN A 92 0.53 -22.71 2.59
N ASN A 93 1.56 -23.55 2.49
CA ASN A 93 2.95 -23.12 2.70
C ASN A 93 3.49 -22.38 1.46
N LEU A 94 2.75 -21.39 0.96
CA LEU A 94 3.06 -20.58 -0.21
C LEU A 94 3.16 -19.10 0.17
N ALA A 95 4.06 -18.38 -0.49
CA ALA A 95 4.29 -16.96 -0.33
C ALA A 95 4.18 -16.22 -1.65
N ALA A 96 3.62 -15.01 -1.61
CA ALA A 96 3.69 -14.08 -2.72
C ALA A 96 5.16 -13.78 -3.03
N THR A 97 5.55 -13.97 -4.29
CA THR A 97 6.93 -13.94 -4.74
C THR A 97 7.03 -13.13 -6.01
N SER A 98 7.98 -12.20 -6.04
CA SER A 98 8.22 -11.38 -7.22
C SER A 98 8.95 -12.19 -8.30
N SER A 99 8.36 -12.28 -9.50
CA SER A 99 8.95 -13.00 -10.62
C SER A 99 8.52 -12.36 -11.94
N GLY A 100 9.45 -12.14 -12.88
CA GLY A 100 9.09 -11.77 -14.26
C GLY A 100 8.30 -10.46 -14.46
N GLY A 101 8.17 -9.60 -13.44
CA GLY A 101 7.36 -8.38 -13.51
C GLY A 101 5.97 -8.48 -12.83
N GLU A 102 5.67 -9.64 -12.24
CA GLU A 102 4.42 -9.95 -11.57
C GLU A 102 4.64 -10.66 -10.22
N LEU A 103 3.55 -10.91 -9.50
CA LEU A 103 3.56 -11.75 -8.30
C LEU A 103 3.07 -13.16 -8.63
N ILE A 104 3.79 -14.16 -8.15
CA ILE A 104 3.43 -15.57 -8.20
C ILE A 104 3.49 -16.20 -6.79
N PHE A 105 2.81 -17.32 -6.58
CA PHE A 105 2.99 -18.14 -5.40
C PHE A 105 4.22 -19.04 -5.56
N THR A 106 5.09 -19.08 -4.56
CA THR A 106 6.15 -20.11 -4.46
C THR A 106 6.22 -20.64 -3.02
N PRO A 107 6.89 -21.77 -2.74
CA PRO A 107 6.97 -22.30 -1.39
C PRO A 107 7.58 -21.27 -0.45
N THR A 108 6.95 -21.09 0.71
CA THR A 108 7.41 -20.15 1.72
C THR A 108 8.86 -20.47 2.09
N SER A 109 9.74 -19.50 1.92
CA SER A 109 11.13 -19.61 2.38
C SER A 109 11.21 -19.57 3.90
N ALA A 110 12.31 -20.08 4.45
CA ALA A 110 12.63 -19.75 5.83
C ALA A 110 12.74 -18.22 5.94
N ILE A 111 12.05 -17.68 6.93
CA ILE A 111 11.74 -16.27 7.14
C ILE A 111 12.95 -15.35 6.85
N GLY A 112 13.00 -14.80 5.64
CA GLY A 112 13.99 -13.79 5.24
C GLY A 112 15.12 -14.25 4.31
N ASP A 113 15.16 -15.53 3.91
CA ASP A 113 16.24 -16.04 3.05
C ASP A 113 16.01 -15.78 1.54
N GLN A 114 14.79 -15.43 1.14
CA GLN A 114 14.44 -15.15 -0.27
C GLN A 114 13.98 -13.71 -0.45
N GLU A 115 14.85 -12.86 -0.98
CA GLU A 115 14.63 -11.43 -1.20
C GLU A 115 13.36 -11.12 -2.02
N TYR A 116 13.01 -11.99 -2.97
CA TYR A 116 11.82 -11.84 -3.82
C TYR A 116 10.49 -12.13 -3.10
N GLN A 117 10.51 -12.72 -1.91
CA GLN A 117 9.34 -12.96 -1.05
C GLN A 117 9.15 -11.89 0.04
N LEU A 118 10.08 -10.93 0.11
CA LEU A 118 10.07 -9.87 1.12
C LEU A 118 9.44 -8.59 0.55
N PHE A 119 8.63 -7.93 1.38
CA PHE A 119 7.93 -6.71 1.03
C PHE A 119 8.13 -5.62 2.06
N ASN A 120 8.19 -4.37 1.63
CA ASN A 120 8.10 -3.20 2.50
C ASN A 120 6.70 -2.59 2.37
N PHE A 121 6.00 -2.41 3.49
CA PHE A 121 4.69 -1.78 3.55
C PHE A 121 4.84 -0.38 4.14
N THR A 122 4.47 0.63 3.35
CA THR A 122 4.47 2.03 3.77
C THR A 122 3.06 2.60 3.65
N CYS A 123 2.37 2.69 4.78
CA CYS A 123 0.99 3.14 4.90
C CYS A 123 0.90 4.60 5.32
N ARG A 124 -0.19 5.26 4.89
CA ARG A 124 -0.54 6.61 5.34
C ARG A 124 -0.94 6.63 6.81
N SER A 125 -1.61 5.58 7.26
CA SER A 125 -2.07 5.42 8.64
C SER A 125 -2.18 3.93 8.96
N CYS A 126 -1.97 3.57 10.23
CA CYS A 126 -2.01 2.20 10.71
C CYS A 126 -2.96 2.14 11.90
N GLY A 127 -3.73 1.05 11.98
CA GLY A 127 -4.62 0.77 13.11
C GLY A 127 -3.95 -0.13 14.14
N THR A 128 -4.55 -0.17 15.32
CA THR A 128 -4.15 -1.08 16.41
C THR A 128 -5.27 -2.03 16.80
N ASP A 129 -6.47 -1.84 16.25
CA ASP A 129 -7.61 -2.74 16.47
C ASP A 129 -7.48 -3.94 15.53
N THR A 130 -7.32 -5.12 16.11
CA THR A 130 -7.11 -6.38 15.39
C THR A 130 -8.41 -7.16 15.19
N MET A 131 -9.57 -6.55 15.42
CA MET A 131 -10.85 -7.19 15.13
C MET A 131 -11.04 -7.37 13.61
N PRO A 132 -11.69 -8.48 13.16
CA PRO A 132 -11.96 -8.70 11.74
C PRO A 132 -12.70 -7.51 11.09
N GLY A 133 -12.26 -7.11 9.91
CA GLY A 133 -12.75 -5.96 9.16
C GLY A 133 -12.11 -4.63 9.54
N GLN A 134 -11.27 -4.58 10.58
CA GLN A 134 -10.52 -3.36 10.95
C GLN A 134 -9.24 -3.26 10.13
N ALA A 135 -8.83 -2.03 9.83
CA ALA A 135 -7.63 -1.79 9.04
C ALA A 135 -6.36 -1.85 9.90
N ALA A 136 -5.47 -2.80 9.60
CA ALA A 136 -4.09 -2.78 10.07
C ALA A 136 -3.30 -1.61 9.44
N GLY A 137 -3.61 -1.29 8.19
CA GLY A 137 -3.00 -0.20 7.43
C GLY A 137 -3.95 0.35 6.35
N LEU A 138 -3.88 1.66 6.10
CA LEU A 138 -4.66 2.33 5.06
C LEU A 138 -3.77 3.06 4.07
N SER A 139 -4.14 2.99 2.79
CA SER A 139 -3.45 3.64 1.68
C SER A 139 -1.94 3.33 1.67
N CYS A 140 -1.63 2.04 1.71
CA CYS A 140 -0.30 1.48 1.74
C CYS A 140 0.28 1.33 0.34
N LYS A 141 1.51 1.80 0.15
CA LYS A 141 2.36 1.36 -0.94
C LYS A 141 3.11 0.11 -0.51
N ILE A 142 3.15 -0.89 -1.39
CA ILE A 142 3.83 -2.17 -1.16
C ILE A 142 4.99 -2.25 -2.15
N PHE A 143 6.20 -2.41 -1.62
CA PHE A 143 7.44 -2.46 -2.40
C PHE A 143 8.05 -3.86 -2.28
N PRO A 144 8.19 -4.63 -3.36
CA PRO A 144 8.97 -5.86 -3.33
C PRO A 144 10.45 -5.54 -3.11
N VAL A 145 11.10 -6.18 -2.14
CA VAL A 145 12.50 -5.89 -1.80
C VAL A 145 13.43 -6.25 -2.95
N GLY A 146 13.22 -7.40 -3.59
CA GLY A 146 14.02 -7.85 -4.74
C GLY A 146 13.77 -7.09 -6.06
N TYR A 147 12.90 -6.07 -6.07
CA TYR A 147 12.57 -5.29 -7.28
C TYR A 147 12.66 -3.79 -6.98
N LEU A 148 13.85 -3.22 -7.20
CA LEU A 148 14.15 -1.82 -6.89
C LEU A 148 13.23 -0.84 -7.65
N ASN A 149 12.79 0.21 -6.95
CA ASN A 149 11.95 1.31 -7.46
C ASN A 149 10.56 0.91 -8.01
N ALA A 150 10.16 -0.34 -7.84
CA ALA A 150 8.86 -0.85 -8.22
C ALA A 150 7.88 -0.89 -7.05
N CYS A 151 6.62 -0.66 -7.36
CA CYS A 151 5.49 -0.81 -6.45
C CYS A 151 4.56 -1.85 -7.04
N ILE A 152 3.95 -2.65 -6.17
CA ILE A 152 2.87 -3.53 -6.60
C ILE A 152 1.73 -2.67 -7.13
N GLN A 153 1.14 -3.09 -8.24
CA GLN A 153 -0.01 -2.47 -8.85
C GLN A 153 -1.08 -3.52 -9.10
N ILE A 154 -2.30 -3.24 -8.63
CA ILE A 154 -3.47 -4.04 -8.93
C ILE A 154 -4.19 -3.48 -10.15
N SER A 155 -4.53 -4.33 -11.10
CA SER A 155 -5.42 -3.96 -12.18
C SER A 155 -6.87 -3.91 -11.68
N ASN A 156 -7.65 -2.98 -12.21
CA ASN A 156 -9.11 -2.97 -12.04
C ASN A 156 -9.83 -3.79 -13.12
N THR A 157 -9.08 -4.55 -13.90
CA THR A 157 -9.57 -5.44 -14.94
C THR A 157 -9.41 -6.88 -14.45
N PHE A 158 -10.48 -7.66 -14.59
CA PHE A 158 -10.47 -9.06 -14.20
C PHE A 158 -9.46 -9.84 -15.05
N TYR A 159 -8.78 -10.82 -14.46
CA TYR A 159 -7.71 -11.64 -15.09
C TYR A 159 -6.39 -10.92 -15.41
N GLU A 160 -6.20 -9.67 -14.99
CA GLU A 160 -4.90 -9.01 -15.11
C GLU A 160 -4.04 -9.32 -13.86
N PRO A 161 -2.80 -9.83 -14.04
CA PRO A 161 -1.90 -10.10 -12.93
C PRO A 161 -1.61 -8.88 -12.07
N LEU A 162 -1.26 -9.13 -10.81
CA LEU A 162 -0.61 -8.14 -9.95
C LEU A 162 0.78 -7.86 -10.52
N GLY A 163 0.93 -6.68 -11.12
CA GLY A 163 2.14 -6.27 -11.80
C GLY A 163 2.98 -5.28 -11.00
N PHE A 164 4.14 -4.95 -11.55
CA PHE A 164 5.03 -3.92 -11.02
C PHE A 164 4.96 -2.65 -11.86
N ALA A 165 4.96 -1.50 -11.19
CA ALA A 165 5.03 -0.21 -11.84
C ALA A 165 5.90 0.77 -11.03
N ASP A 166 6.39 1.83 -11.67
CA ASP A 166 7.20 2.84 -11.01
C ASP A 166 6.46 3.47 -9.82
N CYS A 167 7.10 3.46 -8.66
CA CYS A 167 6.52 4.02 -7.42
C CYS A 167 6.40 5.55 -7.40
N ASN A 168 7.13 6.22 -8.30
CA ASN A 168 7.39 7.66 -8.26
C ASN A 168 6.39 8.49 -9.08
N SER A 169 5.23 7.93 -9.43
CA SER A 169 4.14 8.70 -10.04
C SER A 169 3.67 9.82 -9.09
N LEU A 170 3.54 11.04 -9.64
CA LEU A 170 2.95 12.19 -8.96
C LEU A 170 1.74 12.69 -9.78
N PRO A 171 0.50 12.55 -9.26
CA PRO A 171 0.12 11.91 -8.00
C PRO A 171 0.36 10.39 -7.99
N PRO A 172 0.47 9.74 -6.81
CA PRO A 172 0.54 8.29 -6.72
C PRO A 172 -0.64 7.64 -7.44
N SER A 173 -0.36 6.63 -8.25
CA SER A 173 -1.41 5.85 -8.89
C SER A 173 -2.32 5.23 -7.82
N PRO A 174 -3.66 5.45 -7.88
CA PRO A 174 -4.59 4.80 -6.96
C PRO A 174 -4.50 3.26 -7.01
N LEU A 175 -4.08 2.71 -8.15
CA LEU A 175 -3.87 1.28 -8.35
C LEU A 175 -2.64 0.72 -7.60
N GLN A 176 -1.82 1.58 -7.01
CA GLN A 176 -0.66 1.21 -6.18
C GLN A 176 -0.92 1.40 -4.68
N LEU A 177 -2.18 1.68 -4.30
CA LEU A 177 -2.57 1.90 -2.92
C LEU A 177 -3.44 0.76 -2.43
N PHE A 178 -3.08 0.21 -1.28
CA PHE A 178 -3.75 -0.93 -0.67
C PHE A 178 -4.17 -0.64 0.77
N ASP A 179 -5.32 -1.15 1.18
CA ASP A 179 -5.72 -1.23 2.58
C ASP A 179 -5.45 -2.65 3.07
N ILE A 180 -4.82 -2.77 4.24
CA ILE A 180 -4.53 -4.05 4.89
C ILE A 180 -5.60 -4.25 5.96
N ILE A 181 -6.47 -5.23 5.77
CA ILE A 181 -7.67 -5.44 6.58
C ILE A 181 -7.54 -6.78 7.32
N PHE A 182 -7.76 -6.78 8.64
CA PHE A 182 -7.82 -8.01 9.46
C PHE A 182 -9.07 -8.84 9.17
#